data_AF-A0A9J6ELY9-F1
#
_entry.id   AF-A0A9J6ELY9-F1
#
_cell.length_a   1.000
_cell.length_b   1.000
_cell.length_c   1.000
_cell.angle_alpha   90.00
_cell.angle_beta   90.00
_cell.angle_gamma   90.00
#
_symmetry.space_group_name_H-M   'P 1'
#
loop_
_entity.id
_entity.type
_entity.pdbx_description
1 polymer ?
#
loop_
_entity_poly.entity_id
_entity_poly.type
_entity_poly.pdbx_seq_one_letter_code
_entity_poly.pdbx_strand_id
1 'polypeptide(L)'
;MRINRTTSYRISNAAQLRVLMRALSRGDSEVASPAPCFGFPRSQPHLYQQWVVNLKRDKWKPSPGSRLCSSHFTEACFDRSGSRTRLKSDAIPTLFSFPEHLQKGLFFSVTGVALLDLADVYGTDVGSVAQLVTTRGVGILAGSFFGGLLYDRLNTQLLSVLFTALTSASVFVTPSSGELLYAHGTSVLAGFSMGALDTGANVWLINLWPSGCGPVLQVYHLAFGVGAFIAPFVAEPFLSCNTSVTANTTRHGGLLIGADTLSREPQLPFAFGIVSGFIALVATSMFVVYLVDRSDCKPSGGEQSSQPVNLVLVGLLGCYIMAYLGLECSYGQMLATFAVESDLRMTKSEAAYLTSLYFLTFTVARIGSVLWSMLARPSCILITCQLLTAVIFTLLVVFGDSSATWLWTLSGLAGVSLAAIFAAAVSYTVQFVVMTNRLMSMVTVAASLGTMVPPLFVGLFIEKDPMMFTYVCLATALIMSAFCFAMYLVTRGRPLVTADVSETQGGHVG
;
A
#
# COMPACT_ATOMS: atom_id res chain seq x y z
N MET A 1 -21.17 -13.15 38.28
CA MET A 1 -19.77 -13.62 38.10
C MET A 1 -19.04 -12.69 37.13
N ARG A 2 -18.08 -11.89 37.60
CA ARG A 2 -17.22 -11.06 36.72
C ARG A 2 -16.19 -11.97 36.06
N ILE A 3 -16.50 -12.49 34.87
CA ILE A 3 -15.48 -13.08 34.00
C ILE A 3 -14.57 -11.92 33.58
N ASN A 4 -13.29 -12.02 33.92
CA ASN A 4 -12.30 -10.97 33.69
C ASN A 4 -12.27 -10.62 32.18
N ARG A 5 -12.48 -9.34 31.84
CA ARG A 5 -12.57 -8.83 30.44
C ARG A 5 -11.30 -9.09 29.61
N THR A 6 -10.18 -9.39 30.26
CA THR A 6 -8.91 -9.85 29.68
C THR A 6 -8.93 -11.32 29.25
N THR A 7 -9.73 -12.17 29.90
CA THR A 7 -9.77 -13.62 29.64
C THR A 7 -10.55 -13.91 28.36
N SER A 8 -11.68 -13.24 28.11
CA SER A 8 -12.50 -13.45 26.91
C SER A 8 -11.75 -13.08 25.61
N TYR A 9 -11.04 -11.94 25.60
CA TYR A 9 -10.21 -11.53 24.45
C TYR A 9 -9.02 -12.46 24.20
N ARG A 10 -8.37 -12.96 25.27
CA ARG A 10 -7.25 -13.90 25.16
C ARG A 10 -7.68 -15.31 24.69
N ILE A 11 -8.89 -15.76 25.04
CA ILE A 11 -9.40 -17.08 24.63
C ILE A 11 -9.64 -17.14 23.11
N SER A 12 -10.21 -16.08 22.51
CA SER A 12 -10.43 -15.98 21.06
C SER A 12 -9.12 -16.03 20.26
N ASN A 13 -8.12 -15.26 20.72
CA ASN A 13 -6.83 -15.14 20.03
C ASN A 13 -5.95 -16.39 20.19
N ALA A 14 -6.03 -17.08 21.33
CA ALA A 14 -5.33 -18.35 21.55
C ALA A 14 -5.86 -19.51 20.69
N ALA A 15 -7.12 -19.45 20.26
CA ALA A 15 -7.69 -20.40 19.30
C ALA A 15 -7.15 -20.14 17.89
N GLN A 16 -7.08 -18.87 17.46
CA GLN A 16 -6.54 -18.48 16.14
C GLN A 16 -5.03 -18.77 16.02
N LEU A 17 -4.24 -18.51 17.06
CA LEU A 17 -2.80 -18.75 17.07
C LEU A 17 -2.45 -20.25 17.01
N ARG A 18 -3.26 -21.12 17.64
CA ARG A 18 -3.11 -22.59 17.57
C ARG A 18 -3.36 -23.15 16.18
N VAL A 19 -4.26 -22.53 15.40
CA VAL A 19 -4.54 -22.92 14.01
C VAL A 19 -3.35 -22.52 13.11
N LEU A 20 -2.77 -21.34 13.31
CA LEU A 20 -1.65 -20.84 12.52
C LEU A 20 -0.33 -21.59 12.79
N MET A 21 0.01 -21.88 14.06
CA MET A 21 1.24 -22.60 14.39
C MET A 21 1.27 -24.05 13.86
N ARG A 22 0.10 -24.68 13.70
CA ARG A 22 0.00 -26.00 13.07
C ARG A 22 0.20 -25.96 11.56
N ALA A 23 0.03 -24.79 10.92
CA ALA A 23 0.20 -24.62 9.49
C ALA A 23 1.67 -24.36 9.10
N LEU A 24 2.45 -23.70 9.98
CA LEU A 24 3.85 -23.33 9.71
C LEU A 24 4.88 -24.44 9.99
N SER A 25 4.50 -25.52 10.67
CA SER A 25 5.42 -26.61 11.05
C SER A 25 5.63 -27.69 9.98
N ARG A 26 5.03 -27.55 8.79
CA ARG A 26 5.18 -28.49 7.67
C ARG A 26 5.79 -27.76 6.47
N GLY A 27 7.11 -27.64 6.46
CA GLY A 27 7.86 -27.24 5.28
C GLY A 27 8.24 -28.48 4.48
N ASP A 28 7.96 -28.48 3.17
CA ASP A 28 8.66 -29.29 2.18
C ASP A 28 8.67 -28.55 0.84
N SER A 29 9.86 -28.48 0.26
CA SER A 29 10.23 -27.81 -0.97
C SER A 29 10.19 -28.82 -2.13
N GLU A 30 9.39 -28.61 -3.17
CA GLU A 30 9.49 -29.42 -4.39
C GLU A 30 9.04 -28.66 -5.66
N VAL A 31 9.77 -28.91 -6.74
CA VAL A 31 9.70 -28.30 -8.07
C VAL A 31 8.31 -28.48 -8.71
N ALA A 32 7.77 -27.39 -9.28
CA ALA A 32 6.37 -27.27 -9.70
C ALA A 32 6.00 -28.13 -10.93
N SER A 33 5.34 -29.26 -10.67
CA SER A 33 4.47 -29.95 -11.62
C SER A 33 3.16 -29.17 -11.84
N PRO A 34 2.42 -29.36 -12.96
CA PRO A 34 1.13 -28.70 -13.15
C PRO A 34 0.19 -29.03 -11.98
N ALA A 35 -0.32 -27.98 -11.34
CA ALA A 35 -1.08 -28.06 -10.11
C ALA A 35 -2.28 -29.04 -10.24
N PRO A 36 -2.42 -30.03 -9.34
CA PRO A 36 -3.52 -30.99 -9.42
C PRO A 36 -4.87 -30.30 -9.23
N CYS A 37 -5.85 -30.67 -10.08
CA CYS A 37 -7.21 -30.13 -10.06
C CYS A 37 -8.22 -31.15 -9.49
N PHE A 38 -9.02 -30.71 -8.52
CA PHE A 38 -9.95 -31.53 -7.75
C PHE A 38 -11.40 -31.27 -8.14
N GLY A 39 -12.19 -32.33 -8.28
CA GLY A 39 -13.62 -32.25 -8.56
C GLY A 39 -14.44 -31.92 -7.31
N PHE A 40 -15.63 -31.37 -7.51
CA PHE A 40 -16.52 -31.00 -6.41
C PHE A 40 -17.02 -32.24 -5.63
N PRO A 41 -17.10 -32.18 -4.29
CA PRO A 41 -17.50 -33.30 -3.44
C PRO A 41 -19.02 -33.54 -3.46
N ARG A 42 -19.55 -34.00 -4.59
CA ARG A 42 -21.01 -34.19 -4.81
C ARG A 42 -21.67 -35.20 -3.88
N SER A 43 -20.91 -36.17 -3.36
CA SER A 43 -21.38 -37.15 -2.40
C SER A 43 -21.58 -36.59 -0.98
N GLN A 44 -21.09 -35.36 -0.71
CA GLN A 44 -21.20 -34.70 0.59
C GLN A 44 -21.92 -33.35 0.44
N PRO A 45 -23.26 -33.30 0.59
CA PRO A 45 -24.06 -32.12 0.27
C PRO A 45 -23.65 -30.86 1.05
N HIS A 46 -23.26 -31.02 2.32
CA HIS A 46 -22.83 -29.92 3.19
C HIS A 46 -21.50 -29.32 2.72
N LEU A 47 -20.51 -30.16 2.39
CA LEU A 47 -19.20 -29.71 1.89
C LEU A 47 -19.31 -29.15 0.47
N TYR A 48 -20.14 -29.77 -0.37
CA TYR A 48 -20.46 -29.28 -1.71
C TYR A 48 -21.06 -27.88 -1.65
N GLN A 49 -22.04 -27.65 -0.76
CA GLN A 49 -22.57 -26.32 -0.53
C GLN A 49 -21.50 -25.37 -0.03
N GLN A 50 -20.64 -25.75 0.92
CA GLN A 50 -19.55 -24.89 1.38
C GLN A 50 -18.56 -24.52 0.28
N TRP A 51 -18.23 -25.43 -0.64
CA TRP A 51 -17.38 -25.11 -1.79
C TRP A 51 -18.05 -24.14 -2.74
N VAL A 52 -19.31 -24.39 -3.10
CA VAL A 52 -20.10 -23.50 -3.96
C VAL A 52 -20.28 -22.13 -3.31
N VAL A 53 -20.54 -22.09 -2.01
CA VAL A 53 -20.64 -20.88 -1.20
C VAL A 53 -19.30 -20.16 -1.15
N ASN A 54 -18.17 -20.85 -1.00
CA ASN A 54 -16.87 -20.20 -0.92
C ASN A 54 -16.32 -19.75 -2.27
N LEU A 55 -16.80 -20.34 -3.36
CA LEU A 55 -16.57 -19.85 -4.71
C LEU A 55 -17.36 -18.58 -5.02
N LYS A 56 -18.42 -18.29 -4.24
CA LYS A 56 -19.22 -17.05 -4.27
C LYS A 56 -19.66 -16.60 -5.67
N ARG A 57 -19.86 -17.54 -6.59
CA ARG A 57 -20.39 -17.27 -7.94
C ARG A 57 -21.91 -17.26 -7.89
N ASP A 58 -22.51 -16.11 -8.15
CA ASP A 58 -23.96 -15.93 -8.00
C ASP A 58 -24.73 -16.73 -9.07
N LYS A 59 -25.74 -17.49 -8.63
CA LYS A 59 -26.60 -18.38 -9.47
C LYS A 59 -25.87 -19.48 -10.28
N TRP A 60 -24.56 -19.67 -10.10
CA TRP A 60 -23.78 -20.69 -10.80
C TRP A 60 -23.84 -22.05 -10.09
N LYS A 61 -24.02 -23.15 -10.85
CA LYS A 61 -23.97 -24.53 -10.33
C LYS A 61 -22.86 -25.32 -11.01
N PRO A 62 -21.96 -25.98 -10.25
CA PRO A 62 -20.90 -26.81 -10.82
C PRO A 62 -21.45 -27.90 -11.76
N SER A 63 -20.84 -28.05 -12.94
CA SER A 63 -21.09 -29.20 -13.83
C SER A 63 -20.29 -30.43 -13.36
N PRO A 64 -20.60 -31.65 -13.82
CA PRO A 64 -19.86 -32.86 -13.39
C PRO A 64 -18.36 -32.81 -13.72
N GLY A 65 -17.98 -31.98 -14.70
CA GLY A 65 -16.59 -31.74 -15.10
C GLY A 65 -15.93 -30.54 -14.42
N SER A 66 -16.63 -29.75 -13.61
CA SER A 66 -16.04 -28.59 -12.93
C SER A 66 -14.98 -29.04 -11.91
N ARG A 67 -13.81 -28.39 -11.95
CA ARG A 67 -12.69 -28.66 -11.03
C ARG A 67 -12.09 -27.37 -10.48
N LEU A 68 -11.44 -27.47 -9.32
CA LEU A 68 -10.67 -26.41 -8.69
C LEU A 68 -9.20 -26.83 -8.56
N CYS A 69 -8.26 -25.94 -8.88
CA CYS A 69 -6.84 -26.21 -8.70
C CYS A 69 -6.43 -26.19 -7.22
N SER A 70 -5.31 -26.85 -6.92
CA SER A 70 -4.76 -26.93 -5.56
C SER A 70 -4.47 -25.57 -4.92
N SER A 71 -4.19 -24.52 -5.71
CA SER A 71 -3.88 -23.17 -5.22
C SER A 71 -5.03 -22.48 -4.47
N HIS A 72 -6.25 -23.02 -4.54
CA HIS A 72 -7.40 -22.49 -3.80
C HIS A 72 -7.55 -23.05 -2.38
N PHE A 73 -6.73 -24.03 -2.02
CA PHE A 73 -6.80 -24.72 -0.73
C PHE A 73 -5.54 -24.46 0.09
N THR A 74 -5.71 -24.31 1.41
CA THR A 74 -4.58 -24.23 2.33
C THR A 74 -3.85 -25.58 2.40
N GLU A 75 -2.54 -25.59 2.71
CA GLU A 75 -1.77 -26.84 2.80
C GLU A 75 -2.37 -27.87 3.78
N ALA A 76 -3.09 -27.39 4.81
CA ALA A 76 -3.79 -28.24 5.78
C ALA A 76 -4.90 -29.11 5.16
N CYS A 77 -5.43 -28.73 4.00
CA CYS A 77 -6.51 -29.42 3.29
C CYS A 77 -6.04 -30.66 2.52
N PHE A 78 -4.72 -30.86 2.37
CA PHE A 78 -4.18 -31.97 1.59
C PHE A 78 -3.79 -33.16 2.48
N ASP A 79 -4.08 -34.36 1.98
CA ASP A 79 -3.54 -35.62 2.46
C ASP A 79 -2.52 -36.14 1.42
N ARG A 80 -1.27 -36.27 1.86
CA ARG A 80 -0.12 -36.71 1.05
C ARG A 80 0.39 -38.09 1.47
N SER A 81 -0.36 -38.85 2.27
CA SER A 81 0.06 -40.15 2.82
C SER A 81 0.16 -41.29 1.78
N GLY A 82 -0.12 -41.03 0.49
CA GLY A 82 -0.08 -42.01 -0.59
C GLY A 82 0.49 -41.44 -1.90
N SER A 83 0.54 -42.26 -2.95
CA SER A 83 1.20 -41.93 -4.24
C SER A 83 0.53 -40.82 -5.08
N ARG A 84 -0.64 -40.31 -4.67
CA ARG A 84 -1.32 -39.17 -5.30
C ARG A 84 -1.84 -38.24 -4.22
N THR A 85 -1.60 -36.93 -4.36
CA THR A 85 -2.16 -35.89 -3.49
C THR A 85 -3.67 -35.90 -3.56
N ARG A 86 -4.34 -35.98 -2.41
CA ARG A 86 -5.80 -35.94 -2.30
C ARG A 86 -6.22 -34.83 -1.34
N LEU A 87 -7.45 -34.34 -1.49
CA LEU A 87 -8.05 -33.46 -0.50
C LEU A 87 -8.61 -34.31 0.65
N LYS A 88 -8.48 -33.80 1.87
CA LYS A 88 -9.16 -34.34 3.05
C LYS A 88 -10.67 -34.19 2.89
N SER A 89 -11.41 -35.06 3.59
CA SER A 89 -12.88 -35.11 3.52
C SER A 89 -13.58 -33.83 4.01
N ASP A 90 -12.88 -32.96 4.73
CA ASP A 90 -13.36 -31.68 5.27
C ASP A 90 -12.68 -30.45 4.63
N ALA A 91 -11.90 -30.64 3.56
CA ALA A 91 -11.18 -29.57 2.88
C ALA A 91 -12.14 -28.52 2.29
N ILE A 92 -11.80 -27.24 2.44
CA ILE A 92 -12.63 -26.11 1.97
C ILE A 92 -11.73 -25.08 1.27
N PRO A 93 -12.09 -24.58 0.06
CA PRO A 93 -11.28 -23.59 -0.64
C PRO A 93 -11.44 -22.21 -0.01
N THR A 94 -10.34 -21.50 0.22
CA THR A 94 -10.31 -20.18 0.90
C THR A 94 -9.31 -19.18 0.31
N LEU A 95 -8.48 -19.57 -0.66
CA LEU A 95 -7.41 -18.72 -1.21
C LEU A 95 -7.73 -18.25 -2.64
N PHE A 96 -7.85 -16.94 -2.83
CA PHE A 96 -8.10 -16.26 -4.12
C PHE A 96 -7.29 -14.94 -4.17
N SER A 97 -6.63 -14.57 -5.28
CA SER A 97 -5.63 -13.46 -5.36
C SER A 97 -5.77 -12.55 -6.61
N PHE A 98 -5.55 -11.20 -6.49
CA PHE A 98 -5.55 -10.20 -7.59
C PHE A 98 -4.67 -8.91 -7.33
N PRO A 99 -4.28 -8.09 -8.37
CA PRO A 99 -3.08 -7.21 -8.36
C PRO A 99 -3.20 -5.66 -8.54
N GLU A 100 -4.38 -5.01 -8.46
CA GLU A 100 -4.55 -3.58 -8.86
C GLU A 100 -3.69 -2.55 -8.09
N HIS A 101 -3.51 -2.72 -6.77
CA HIS A 101 -2.71 -1.81 -5.92
C HIS A 101 -1.21 -1.86 -6.14
N LEU A 102 -0.71 -2.87 -6.84
CA LEU A 102 0.71 -3.04 -7.16
C LEU A 102 1.23 -1.87 -8.01
N GLN A 103 0.37 -1.34 -8.88
CA GLN A 103 0.69 -0.25 -9.79
C GLN A 103 0.95 1.08 -9.09
N LYS A 104 0.15 1.40 -8.07
CA LYS A 104 0.26 2.65 -7.31
C LYS A 104 1.60 2.71 -6.57
N GLY A 105 2.04 1.58 -6.02
CA GLY A 105 3.36 1.45 -5.39
C GLY A 105 4.52 1.65 -6.38
N LEU A 106 4.42 1.02 -7.55
CA LEU A 106 5.44 1.12 -8.60
C LEU A 106 5.63 2.58 -9.05
N PHE A 107 4.56 3.28 -9.45
CA PHE A 107 4.69 4.67 -9.91
C PHE A 107 5.14 5.63 -8.81
N PHE A 108 4.67 5.42 -7.58
CA PHE A 108 5.03 6.25 -6.43
C PHE A 108 6.53 6.21 -6.15
N SER A 109 7.09 5.01 -6.01
CA SER A 109 8.49 4.83 -5.62
C SER A 109 9.44 5.09 -6.79
N VAL A 110 9.08 4.73 -8.04
CA VAL A 110 9.89 5.05 -9.24
C VAL A 110 10.06 6.57 -9.41
N THR A 111 9.02 7.36 -9.13
CA THR A 111 9.10 8.84 -9.20
C THR A 111 10.06 9.39 -8.14
N GLY A 112 10.03 8.83 -6.92
CA GLY A 112 10.87 9.30 -5.81
C GLY A 112 12.37 9.08 -6.07
N VAL A 113 12.75 7.89 -6.53
CA VAL A 113 14.16 7.57 -6.80
C VAL A 113 14.70 8.23 -8.07
N ALA A 114 13.83 8.50 -9.05
CA ALA A 114 14.18 9.18 -10.28
C ALA A 114 14.17 10.71 -10.17
N LEU A 115 13.87 11.28 -8.98
CA LEU A 115 13.60 12.72 -8.85
C LEU A 115 14.80 13.59 -9.27
N LEU A 116 16.01 13.19 -8.89
CA LEU A 116 17.26 13.86 -9.27
C LEU A 116 17.48 13.81 -10.79
N ASP A 117 17.34 12.62 -11.39
CA ASP A 117 17.50 12.45 -12.83
C ASP A 117 16.40 13.14 -13.65
N LEU A 118 15.18 13.27 -13.10
CA LEU A 118 14.11 14.05 -13.73
C LEU A 118 14.44 15.54 -13.71
N ALA A 119 15.06 16.06 -12.65
CA ALA A 119 15.55 17.43 -12.59
C ALA A 119 16.61 17.69 -13.67
N ASP A 120 17.53 16.74 -13.86
CA ASP A 120 18.52 16.76 -14.94
C ASP A 120 17.84 16.76 -16.34
N VAL A 121 16.85 15.89 -16.56
CA VAL A 121 16.12 15.78 -17.84
C VAL A 121 15.36 17.05 -18.21
N TYR A 122 14.73 17.71 -17.23
CA TYR A 122 14.00 18.96 -17.48
C TYR A 122 14.86 20.22 -17.37
N GLY A 123 16.15 20.08 -17.02
CA GLY A 123 17.06 21.22 -16.83
C GLY A 123 16.59 22.19 -15.74
N THR A 124 16.02 21.69 -14.65
CA THR A 124 15.41 22.49 -13.57
C THR A 124 15.84 21.99 -12.19
N ASP A 125 15.41 22.67 -11.12
CA ASP A 125 15.69 22.27 -9.75
C ASP A 125 14.79 21.11 -9.28
N VAL A 126 15.29 20.33 -8.33
CA VAL A 126 14.61 19.19 -7.70
C VAL A 126 13.30 19.62 -7.05
N GLY A 127 13.23 20.85 -6.52
CA GLY A 127 12.02 21.41 -5.93
C GLY A 127 10.88 21.55 -6.95
N SER A 128 11.18 22.10 -8.12
CA SER A 128 10.27 22.23 -9.26
C SER A 128 9.77 20.87 -9.75
N VAL A 129 10.64 19.86 -9.84
CA VAL A 129 10.22 18.49 -10.20
C VAL A 129 9.43 17.82 -9.08
N ALA A 130 9.76 18.05 -7.81
CA ALA A 130 9.03 17.50 -6.68
C ALA A 130 7.56 17.94 -6.69
N GLN A 131 7.25 19.15 -7.20
CA GLN A 131 5.86 19.63 -7.37
C GLN A 131 5.01 18.75 -8.32
N LEU A 132 5.62 17.83 -9.08
CA LEU A 132 4.88 16.77 -9.78
C LEU A 132 4.03 15.95 -8.80
N VAL A 133 4.49 15.74 -7.57
CA VAL A 133 3.73 15.05 -6.52
C VAL A 133 2.53 15.89 -6.06
N THR A 134 2.69 17.21 -5.87
CA THR A 134 1.57 18.11 -5.52
C THR A 134 0.51 18.12 -6.61
N THR A 135 0.92 18.31 -7.86
CA THR A 135 0.01 18.33 -9.01
C THR A 135 -0.70 16.99 -9.20
N ARG A 136 -0.03 15.86 -8.92
CA ARG A 136 -0.66 14.54 -8.81
C ARG A 136 -1.73 14.51 -7.71
N GLY A 137 -1.43 15.04 -6.53
CA GLY A 137 -2.38 15.12 -5.40
C GLY A 137 -3.65 15.91 -5.74
N VAL A 138 -3.52 17.03 -6.45
CA VAL A 138 -4.67 17.78 -7.01
C VAL A 138 -5.49 16.90 -7.95
N GLY A 139 -4.82 16.17 -8.84
CA GLY A 139 -5.44 15.17 -9.68
C GLY A 139 -6.21 14.12 -8.88
N ILE A 140 -5.61 13.52 -7.85
CA ILE A 140 -6.23 12.51 -6.97
C ILE A 140 -7.51 13.06 -6.34
N LEU A 141 -7.49 14.29 -5.82
CA LEU A 141 -8.68 14.93 -5.24
C LEU A 141 -9.81 15.08 -6.26
N ALA A 142 -9.50 15.60 -7.45
CA ALA A 142 -10.47 15.74 -8.53
C ALA A 142 -11.01 14.37 -8.99
N GLY A 143 -10.10 13.41 -9.19
CA GLY A 143 -10.40 12.04 -9.58
C GLY A 143 -11.31 11.32 -8.60
N SER A 144 -11.08 11.46 -7.30
CA SER A 144 -11.93 10.84 -6.28
C SER A 144 -13.34 11.44 -6.27
N PHE A 145 -13.47 12.75 -6.49
CA PHE A 145 -14.77 13.41 -6.57
C PHE A 145 -15.55 13.02 -7.84
N PHE A 146 -14.96 13.20 -9.01
CA PHE A 146 -15.61 12.91 -10.29
C PHE A 146 -15.73 11.41 -10.56
N GLY A 147 -14.76 10.62 -10.10
CA GLY A 147 -14.76 9.17 -10.20
C GLY A 147 -16.00 8.57 -9.54
N GLY A 148 -16.35 8.97 -8.33
CA GLY A 148 -17.57 8.50 -7.66
C GLY A 148 -18.84 8.71 -8.51
N LEU A 149 -19.02 9.92 -9.06
CA LEU A 149 -20.14 10.23 -9.95
C LEU A 149 -20.16 9.38 -11.23
N LEU A 150 -18.98 9.06 -11.76
CA LEU A 150 -18.82 8.34 -13.00
C LEU A 150 -19.04 6.83 -12.81
N TYR A 151 -18.56 6.27 -11.69
CA TYR A 151 -18.80 4.89 -11.27
C TYR A 151 -20.29 4.63 -10.94
N ASP A 152 -21.00 5.62 -10.41
CA ASP A 152 -22.44 5.50 -10.17
C ASP A 152 -23.23 5.33 -11.48
N ARG A 153 -22.82 6.00 -12.56
CA ARG A 153 -23.56 6.02 -13.84
C ARG A 153 -23.09 4.99 -14.85
N LEU A 154 -21.78 4.77 -14.96
CA LEU A 154 -21.17 3.90 -15.97
C LEU A 154 -20.92 2.49 -15.42
N ASN A 155 -20.49 1.57 -16.27
CA ASN A 155 -20.12 0.22 -15.87
C ASN A 155 -18.80 0.25 -15.09
N THR A 156 -18.80 -0.29 -13.87
CA THR A 156 -17.65 -0.24 -12.95
C THR A 156 -16.41 -0.87 -13.56
N GLN A 157 -16.53 -2.08 -14.13
CA GLN A 157 -15.39 -2.81 -14.69
C GLN A 157 -14.75 -2.05 -15.87
N LEU A 158 -15.58 -1.58 -16.80
CA LEU A 158 -15.10 -0.85 -17.98
C LEU A 158 -14.40 0.44 -17.57
N LEU A 159 -14.95 1.15 -16.58
CA LEU A 159 -14.37 2.39 -16.11
C LEU A 159 -13.04 2.17 -15.37
N SER A 160 -12.91 1.09 -14.60
CA SER A 160 -11.64 0.70 -13.98
C SER A 160 -10.58 0.35 -15.03
N VAL A 161 -10.93 -0.37 -16.10
CA VAL A 161 -10.03 -0.62 -17.24
C VAL A 161 -9.55 0.70 -17.85
N LEU A 162 -10.47 1.62 -18.11
CA LEU A 162 -10.20 2.88 -18.79
C LEU A 162 -9.27 3.77 -17.96
N PHE A 163 -9.52 3.93 -16.66
CA PHE A 163 -8.64 4.67 -15.78
C PHE A 163 -7.28 4.00 -15.57
N THR A 164 -7.22 2.67 -15.51
CA THR A 164 -5.94 1.95 -15.42
C THR A 164 -5.09 2.18 -16.67
N ALA A 165 -5.71 2.12 -17.85
CA ALA A 165 -5.03 2.44 -19.12
C ALA A 165 -4.58 3.90 -19.18
N LEU A 166 -5.39 4.84 -18.68
CA LEU A 166 -5.06 6.26 -18.60
C LEU A 166 -3.87 6.53 -17.66
N THR A 167 -3.82 5.84 -16.51
CA THR A 167 -2.64 5.84 -15.64
C THR A 167 -1.41 5.35 -16.39
N SER A 168 -1.49 4.22 -17.10
CA SER A 168 -0.37 3.68 -17.89
C SER A 168 0.18 4.70 -18.90
N ALA A 169 -0.70 5.32 -19.69
CA ALA A 169 -0.33 6.30 -20.70
C ALA A 169 0.32 7.53 -20.05
N SER A 170 -0.23 8.01 -18.94
CA SER A 170 0.32 9.17 -18.21
C SER A 170 1.74 8.88 -17.69
N VAL A 171 1.98 7.71 -17.10
CA VAL A 171 3.30 7.30 -16.57
C VAL A 171 4.35 7.21 -17.69
N PHE A 172 3.98 6.68 -18.86
CA PHE A 172 4.90 6.56 -20.00
C PHE A 172 5.34 7.92 -20.55
N VAL A 173 4.39 8.86 -20.62
CA VAL A 173 4.65 10.18 -21.20
C VAL A 173 5.45 11.06 -20.25
N THR A 174 5.37 10.85 -18.93
CA THR A 174 6.03 11.70 -17.92
C THR A 174 7.49 12.01 -18.27
N PRO A 175 8.44 11.06 -18.34
CA PRO A 175 9.85 11.40 -18.63
C PRO A 175 10.12 11.77 -20.09
N SER A 176 9.16 11.58 -20.99
CA SER A 176 9.33 11.74 -22.44
C SER A 176 8.92 13.14 -22.94
N SER A 177 8.38 13.99 -22.07
CA SER A 177 7.77 15.26 -22.50
C SER A 177 8.76 16.38 -22.79
N GLY A 178 10.02 16.27 -22.38
CA GLY A 178 11.09 17.28 -22.58
C GLY A 178 10.87 18.62 -21.87
N GLU A 179 9.67 18.85 -21.35
CA GLU A 179 9.17 20.11 -20.81
C GLU A 179 8.39 19.86 -19.52
N LEU A 180 8.72 20.60 -18.46
CA LEU A 180 8.17 20.42 -17.12
C LEU A 180 6.65 20.65 -17.07
N LEU A 181 6.13 21.59 -17.87
CA LEU A 181 4.69 21.89 -17.91
C LEU A 181 3.86 20.68 -18.38
N TYR A 182 4.35 19.95 -19.37
CA TYR A 182 3.71 18.72 -19.83
C TYR A 182 3.81 17.60 -18.80
N ALA A 183 4.92 17.53 -18.05
CA ALA A 183 5.06 16.60 -16.93
C ALA A 183 4.02 16.88 -15.82
N HIS A 184 3.75 18.16 -15.50
CA HIS A 184 2.64 18.51 -14.61
C HIS A 184 1.28 18.08 -15.15
N GLY A 185 1.00 18.34 -16.43
CA GLY A 185 -0.25 17.92 -17.07
C GLY A 185 -0.48 16.41 -16.99
N THR A 186 0.55 15.61 -17.30
CA THR A 186 0.49 14.15 -17.21
C THR A 186 0.41 13.66 -15.75
N SER A 187 1.06 14.35 -14.81
CA SER A 187 0.97 14.03 -13.38
C SER A 187 -0.44 14.28 -12.82
N VAL A 188 -1.10 15.37 -13.22
CA VAL A 188 -2.52 15.63 -12.89
C VAL A 188 -3.41 14.54 -13.47
N LEU A 189 -3.19 14.13 -14.72
CA LEU A 189 -3.97 13.09 -15.39
C LEU A 189 -3.78 11.70 -14.73
N ALA A 190 -2.54 11.37 -14.37
CA ALA A 190 -2.22 10.17 -13.59
C ALA A 190 -2.92 10.22 -12.22
N GLY A 191 -2.85 11.37 -11.54
CA GLY A 191 -3.52 11.59 -10.26
C GLY A 191 -5.03 11.43 -10.36
N PHE A 192 -5.67 12.03 -11.36
CA PHE A 192 -7.10 11.91 -11.61
C PHE A 192 -7.52 10.45 -11.79
N SER A 193 -6.80 9.72 -12.61
CA SER A 193 -7.06 8.30 -12.84
C SER A 193 -6.89 7.48 -11.54
N MET A 194 -5.83 7.74 -10.77
CA MET A 194 -5.59 7.08 -9.49
C MET A 194 -6.67 7.37 -8.45
N GLY A 195 -7.09 8.63 -8.30
CA GLY A 195 -8.16 9.00 -7.36
C GLY A 195 -9.50 8.39 -7.76
N ALA A 196 -9.79 8.35 -9.05
CA ALA A 196 -10.99 7.69 -9.55
C ALA A 196 -10.96 6.17 -9.29
N LEU A 197 -9.84 5.50 -9.56
CA LEU A 197 -9.64 4.08 -9.25
C LEU A 197 -9.75 3.81 -7.75
N ASP A 198 -9.09 4.60 -6.89
CA ASP A 198 -9.18 4.46 -5.43
C ASP A 198 -10.64 4.53 -4.95
N THR A 199 -11.47 5.37 -5.57
CA THR A 199 -12.89 5.50 -5.20
C THR A 199 -13.72 4.32 -5.71
N GLY A 200 -13.56 3.97 -7.00
CA GLY A 200 -14.34 2.91 -7.63
C GLY A 200 -13.95 1.51 -7.20
N ALA A 201 -12.65 1.19 -7.19
CA ALA A 201 -12.14 -0.14 -6.90
C ALA A 201 -12.38 -0.55 -5.45
N ASN A 202 -12.24 0.36 -4.48
CA ASN A 202 -12.59 0.06 -3.08
C ASN A 202 -14.07 -0.31 -2.90
N VAL A 203 -14.98 0.44 -3.54
CA VAL A 203 -16.42 0.16 -3.50
C VAL A 203 -16.75 -1.13 -4.25
N TRP A 204 -16.15 -1.32 -5.42
CA TRP A 204 -16.34 -2.52 -6.23
C TRP A 204 -15.87 -3.79 -5.51
N LEU A 205 -14.72 -3.74 -4.84
CA LEU A 205 -14.15 -4.84 -4.06
C LEU A 205 -15.07 -5.27 -2.90
N ILE A 206 -15.68 -4.30 -2.21
CA ILE A 206 -16.64 -4.55 -1.13
C ILE A 206 -17.90 -5.24 -1.69
N ASN A 207 -18.40 -4.79 -2.84
CA ASN A 207 -19.59 -5.37 -3.47
C ASN A 207 -19.33 -6.74 -4.10
N LEU A 208 -18.11 -6.99 -4.57
CA LEU A 208 -17.69 -8.27 -5.13
C LEU A 208 -17.45 -9.33 -4.03
N TRP A 209 -17.02 -8.91 -2.84
CA TRP A 209 -16.89 -9.76 -1.65
C TRP A 209 -17.63 -9.22 -0.42
N PRO A 210 -18.98 -9.27 -0.40
CA PRO A 210 -19.78 -8.73 0.71
C PRO A 210 -19.49 -9.41 2.05
N SER A 211 -19.08 -10.69 2.01
CA SER A 211 -18.63 -11.45 3.18
C SER A 211 -17.13 -11.72 3.09
N GLY A 212 -16.36 -11.15 4.02
CA GLY A 212 -14.90 -11.30 4.06
C GLY A 212 -14.10 -10.22 3.30
N CYS A 213 -14.67 -9.02 3.11
CA CYS A 213 -13.99 -7.90 2.46
C CYS A 213 -12.70 -7.45 3.18
N GLY A 214 -12.59 -7.64 4.50
CA GLY A 214 -11.43 -7.23 5.29
C GLY A 214 -10.10 -7.84 4.81
N PRO A 215 -9.95 -9.18 4.76
CA PRO A 215 -8.77 -9.82 4.18
C PRO A 215 -8.49 -9.43 2.71
N VAL A 216 -9.53 -9.25 1.89
CA VAL A 216 -9.38 -8.86 0.48
C VAL A 216 -8.81 -7.44 0.37
N LEU A 217 -9.33 -6.49 1.15
CA LEU A 217 -8.80 -5.12 1.26
C LEU A 217 -7.37 -5.08 1.80
N GLN A 218 -7.00 -6.01 2.70
CA GLN A 218 -5.62 -6.10 3.20
C GLN A 218 -4.64 -6.58 2.12
N VAL A 219 -5.01 -7.59 1.32
CA VAL A 219 -4.18 -8.05 0.18
C VAL A 219 -4.07 -6.96 -0.88
N TYR A 220 -5.17 -6.26 -1.13
CA TYR A 220 -5.22 -5.07 -1.97
C TYR A 220 -4.20 -4.03 -1.47
N HIS A 221 -4.25 -3.59 -0.22
CA HIS A 221 -3.23 -2.65 0.31
C HIS A 221 -1.80 -3.21 0.43
N LEU A 222 -1.62 -4.52 0.55
CA LEU A 222 -0.29 -5.16 0.56
C LEU A 222 0.40 -5.02 -0.80
N ALA A 223 -0.36 -5.12 -1.91
CA ALA A 223 0.19 -4.99 -3.25
C ALA A 223 0.88 -3.64 -3.47
N PHE A 224 0.39 -2.55 -2.86
CA PHE A 224 1.08 -1.26 -2.86
C PHE A 224 2.50 -1.36 -2.30
N GLY A 225 2.68 -2.02 -1.16
CA GLY A 225 3.99 -2.20 -0.54
C GLY A 225 4.96 -2.98 -1.41
N VAL A 226 4.49 -4.06 -2.04
CA VAL A 226 5.26 -4.86 -3.00
C VAL A 226 5.72 -4.02 -4.19
N GLY A 227 4.83 -3.19 -4.74
CA GLY A 227 5.16 -2.33 -5.87
C GLY A 227 6.19 -1.26 -5.51
N ALA A 228 6.01 -0.62 -4.36
CA ALA A 228 6.92 0.41 -3.88
C ALA A 228 8.32 -0.14 -3.53
N PHE A 229 8.39 -1.42 -3.13
CA PHE A 229 9.65 -2.15 -2.93
C PHE A 229 10.35 -2.51 -4.25
N ILE A 230 9.61 -2.97 -5.27
CA ILE A 230 10.19 -3.39 -6.55
C ILE A 230 10.65 -2.18 -7.38
N ALA A 231 9.96 -1.04 -7.29
CA ALA A 231 10.19 0.10 -8.19
C ALA A 231 11.64 0.61 -8.22
N PRO A 232 12.35 0.77 -7.09
CA PRO A 232 13.73 1.26 -7.13
C PRO A 232 14.69 0.28 -7.81
N PHE A 233 14.49 -1.04 -7.68
CA PHE A 233 15.27 -2.03 -8.41
C PHE A 233 15.02 -1.97 -9.92
N VAL A 234 13.80 -1.61 -10.34
CA VAL A 234 13.47 -1.39 -11.75
C VAL A 234 14.11 -0.09 -12.27
N ALA A 235 14.18 0.96 -11.43
CA ALA A 235 14.72 2.25 -11.80
C ALA A 235 16.26 2.29 -11.84
N GLU A 236 16.91 1.64 -10.87
CA GLU A 236 18.35 1.77 -10.61
C GLU A 236 19.23 1.59 -11.85
N PRO A 237 19.01 0.59 -12.73
CA PRO A 237 19.88 0.37 -13.91
C PRO A 237 19.83 1.50 -14.95
N PHE A 238 18.83 2.39 -14.85
CA PHE A 238 18.54 3.47 -15.78
C PHE A 238 18.82 4.86 -15.20
N LEU A 239 19.21 4.96 -13.92
CA LEU A 239 19.64 6.22 -13.31
C LEU A 239 21.00 6.64 -13.88
N SER A 240 21.28 7.96 -13.91
CA SER A 240 22.58 8.43 -14.37
C SER A 240 23.69 8.05 -13.40
N CYS A 241 24.89 7.84 -13.94
CA CYS A 241 26.06 7.46 -13.15
C CYS A 241 27.11 8.56 -13.27
N ASN A 242 27.42 9.23 -12.16
CA ASN A 242 28.54 10.15 -12.08
C ASN A 242 29.79 9.38 -11.62
N THR A 243 30.39 8.58 -12.52
CA THR A 243 31.71 8.02 -12.24
C THR A 243 32.78 8.98 -12.74
N SER A 244 33.45 9.68 -11.83
CA SER A 244 34.70 10.35 -12.14
C SER A 244 35.79 9.30 -12.31
N VAL A 245 35.94 8.77 -13.53
CA VAL A 245 37.07 7.91 -13.86
C VAL A 245 38.31 8.81 -13.88
N THR A 246 39.05 8.86 -12.77
CA THR A 246 40.45 9.30 -12.77
C THR A 246 41.25 8.24 -13.52
N ALA A 247 41.29 8.34 -14.84
CA ALA A 247 42.25 7.59 -15.63
C ALA A 247 43.65 7.99 -15.14
N ASN A 248 44.37 7.06 -14.49
CA ASN A 248 45.79 7.23 -14.19
C ASN A 248 46.51 7.49 -15.51
N THR A 249 46.81 8.76 -15.77
CA THR A 249 47.45 9.19 -17.01
C THR A 249 48.89 8.69 -17.01
N THR A 250 49.14 7.58 -17.69
CA THR A 250 50.50 7.26 -18.11
C THR A 250 50.84 8.18 -19.28
N ARG A 251 51.75 9.12 -19.06
CA ARG A 251 52.25 10.04 -20.09
C ARG A 251 53.00 9.26 -21.16
N HIS A 252 52.33 8.92 -22.26
CA HIS A 252 52.99 8.59 -23.51
C HIS A 252 52.61 9.63 -24.57
N GLY A 253 53.56 10.50 -24.89
CA GLY A 253 53.61 11.27 -26.15
C GLY A 253 52.40 12.15 -26.47
N GLY A 254 52.41 13.39 -25.97
CA GLY A 254 51.90 14.56 -26.72
C GLY A 254 50.41 14.72 -27.00
N LEU A 255 49.52 13.79 -26.60
CA LEU A 255 48.08 13.97 -26.76
C LEU A 255 47.40 14.13 -25.38
N LEU A 256 46.95 15.36 -25.07
CA LEU A 256 46.02 15.61 -23.96
C LEU A 256 44.65 15.09 -24.37
N ILE A 257 44.38 13.81 -24.14
CA ILE A 257 42.99 13.33 -24.07
C ILE A 257 42.46 13.86 -22.73
N GLY A 258 41.53 14.81 -22.79
CA GLY A 258 40.86 15.33 -21.60
C GLY A 258 40.27 14.17 -20.79
N ALA A 259 40.25 14.31 -19.46
CA ALA A 259 39.48 13.42 -18.61
C ALA A 259 37.98 13.62 -18.95
N ASP A 260 37.49 12.93 -19.96
CA ASP A 260 36.07 12.87 -20.25
C ASP A 260 35.40 12.15 -19.08
N THR A 261 34.71 12.92 -18.24
CA THR A 261 33.71 12.37 -17.33
C THR A 261 32.69 11.63 -18.20
N LEU A 262 32.69 10.29 -18.12
CA LEU A 262 31.75 9.45 -18.83
C LEU A 262 30.37 9.58 -18.16
N SER A 263 29.70 10.70 -18.40
CA SER A 263 28.34 10.95 -17.89
C SER A 263 27.36 10.18 -18.75
N ARG A 264 26.84 9.05 -18.26
CA ARG A 264 25.76 8.33 -18.94
C ARG A 264 24.47 9.15 -18.79
N GLU A 265 23.89 9.59 -19.91
CA GLU A 265 22.59 10.27 -19.87
C GLU A 265 21.52 9.40 -19.19
N PRO A 266 20.65 9.99 -18.36
CA PRO A 266 19.60 9.25 -17.65
C PRO A 266 18.65 8.58 -18.65
N GLN A 267 18.51 7.25 -18.54
CA GLN A 267 17.67 6.43 -19.42
C GLN A 267 16.26 6.23 -18.83
N LEU A 268 15.73 7.28 -18.20
CA LEU A 268 14.45 7.25 -17.48
C LEU A 268 13.24 6.77 -18.31
N PRO A 269 13.12 7.06 -19.62
CA PRO A 269 12.02 6.53 -20.43
C PRO A 269 11.92 4.99 -20.40
N PHE A 270 13.03 4.28 -20.22
CA PHE A 270 13.00 2.80 -20.12
C PHE A 270 12.46 2.33 -18.76
N ALA A 271 12.89 2.93 -17.65
CA ALA A 271 12.39 2.58 -16.32
C ALA A 271 10.88 2.83 -16.20
N PHE A 272 10.42 4.02 -16.62
CA PHE A 272 9.00 4.36 -16.66
C PHE A 272 8.24 3.55 -17.72
N GLY A 273 8.89 3.18 -18.82
CA GLY A 273 8.36 2.28 -19.83
C GLY A 273 8.08 0.88 -19.30
N ILE A 274 8.97 0.31 -18.49
CA ILE A 274 8.76 -0.99 -17.83
C ILE A 274 7.59 -0.90 -16.85
N VAL A 275 7.54 0.16 -16.02
CA VAL A 275 6.43 0.38 -15.08
C VAL A 275 5.10 0.55 -15.83
N SER A 276 5.08 1.35 -16.90
CA SER A 276 3.89 1.54 -17.74
C SER A 276 3.47 0.23 -18.43
N GLY A 277 4.41 -0.54 -18.99
CA GLY A 277 4.12 -1.83 -19.60
C GLY A 277 3.44 -2.81 -18.64
N PHE A 278 3.88 -2.82 -17.37
CA PHE A 278 3.21 -3.61 -16.33
C PHE A 278 1.78 -3.11 -16.04
N ILE A 279 1.57 -1.80 -15.95
CA ILE A 279 0.23 -1.20 -15.75
C ILE A 279 -0.70 -1.53 -16.93
N ALA A 280 -0.20 -1.41 -18.16
CA ALA A 280 -0.93 -1.76 -19.38
C ALA A 280 -1.31 -3.25 -19.42
N LEU A 281 -0.41 -4.14 -18.97
CA LEU A 281 -0.71 -5.56 -18.85
C LEU A 281 -1.87 -5.82 -17.88
N VAL A 282 -1.90 -5.13 -16.74
CA VAL A 282 -3.00 -5.26 -15.79
C VAL A 282 -4.30 -4.70 -16.39
N ALA A 283 -4.28 -3.53 -17.04
CA ALA A 283 -5.44 -2.97 -17.73
C ALA A 283 -5.99 -3.95 -18.78
N THR A 284 -5.09 -4.58 -19.55
CA THR A 284 -5.43 -5.60 -20.54
C THR A 284 -6.04 -6.84 -19.87
N SER A 285 -5.49 -7.29 -18.75
CA SER A 285 -6.04 -8.43 -17.99
C SER A 285 -7.46 -8.14 -17.47
N MET A 286 -7.70 -6.93 -16.96
CA MET A 286 -9.03 -6.48 -16.52
C MET A 286 -10.00 -6.42 -17.70
N PHE A 287 -9.54 -5.96 -18.87
CA PHE A 287 -10.35 -5.95 -20.08
C PHE A 287 -10.71 -7.36 -20.55
N VAL A 288 -9.77 -8.31 -20.52
CA VAL A 288 -10.05 -9.72 -20.84
C VAL A 288 -11.09 -10.31 -19.88
N VAL A 289 -11.00 -10.03 -18.58
CA VAL A 289 -12.00 -10.46 -17.60
C VAL A 289 -13.37 -9.84 -17.91
N TYR A 290 -13.43 -8.57 -18.28
CA TYR A 290 -14.67 -7.90 -18.70
C TYR A 290 -15.31 -8.57 -19.93
N LEU A 291 -14.50 -9.05 -20.88
CA LEU A 291 -15.04 -9.79 -22.04
C LEU A 291 -15.68 -11.13 -21.63
N VAL A 292 -15.21 -11.75 -20.54
CA VAL A 292 -15.73 -13.02 -20.00
C VAL A 292 -16.99 -12.79 -19.16
N ASP A 293 -16.99 -11.75 -18.32
CA ASP A 293 -18.10 -11.45 -17.41
C ASP A 293 -18.38 -9.94 -17.36
N ARG A 294 -19.44 -9.50 -18.04
CA ARG A 294 -19.85 -8.10 -18.10
C ARG A 294 -20.72 -7.67 -16.91
N SER A 295 -20.95 -8.56 -15.94
CA SER A 295 -21.83 -8.30 -14.80
C SER A 295 -21.28 -7.14 -13.97
N ASP A 296 -22.15 -6.18 -13.65
CA ASP A 296 -21.79 -5.03 -12.82
C ASP A 296 -22.49 -5.14 -11.47
N CYS A 297 -21.69 -5.12 -10.40
CA CYS A 297 -22.16 -5.22 -9.02
C CYS A 297 -22.20 -3.82 -8.40
N LYS A 298 -23.29 -3.09 -8.65
CA LYS A 298 -23.55 -1.78 -8.04
C LYS A 298 -24.24 -1.92 -6.69
N PRO A 299 -24.00 -1.00 -5.74
CA PRO A 299 -24.68 -1.01 -4.46
C PRO A 299 -26.19 -0.74 -4.63
N SER A 300 -27.03 -1.58 -4.03
CA SER A 300 -28.46 -1.33 -3.88
C SER A 300 -28.67 -0.26 -2.80
N GLY A 301 -29.27 0.88 -3.17
CA GLY A 301 -29.48 2.04 -2.30
C GLY A 301 -30.37 1.70 -1.10
N GLY A 302 -29.74 1.44 0.05
CA GLY A 302 -30.40 1.32 1.35
C GLY A 302 -30.22 2.58 2.17
N GLU A 303 -31.33 3.14 2.66
CA GLU A 303 -31.35 4.26 3.61
C GLU A 303 -30.63 3.88 4.90
N GLN A 304 -29.59 4.64 5.24
CA GLN A 304 -28.83 4.47 6.48
C GLN A 304 -29.52 5.25 7.61
N SER A 305 -29.94 4.53 8.64
CA SER A 305 -30.53 5.12 9.84
C SER A 305 -29.51 5.98 10.60
N SER A 306 -29.97 7.14 11.02
CA SER A 306 -29.18 8.22 11.61
C SER A 306 -29.00 8.01 13.11
N GLN A 307 -27.93 7.32 13.50
CA GLN A 307 -27.38 7.47 14.85
C GLN A 307 -26.46 8.71 14.91
N PRO A 308 -26.43 9.44 16.05
CA PRO A 308 -25.57 10.60 16.20
C PRO A 308 -24.09 10.18 16.19
N VAL A 309 -23.36 10.64 15.17
CA VAL A 309 -21.95 10.34 14.95
C VAL A 309 -21.07 11.30 15.76
N ASN A 310 -20.03 10.79 16.40
CA ASN A 310 -18.99 11.62 17.02
C ASN A 310 -18.05 12.21 15.95
N LEU A 311 -18.49 13.29 15.31
CA LEU A 311 -17.78 13.94 14.22
C LEU A 311 -16.40 14.49 14.64
N VAL A 312 -16.22 14.81 15.92
CA VAL A 312 -14.94 15.28 16.48
C VAL A 312 -13.87 14.19 16.39
N LEU A 313 -14.21 12.95 16.76
CA LEU A 313 -13.24 11.84 16.68
C LEU A 313 -12.91 11.50 15.23
N VAL A 314 -13.88 11.58 14.32
CA VAL A 314 -13.65 11.37 12.88
C VAL A 314 -12.77 12.47 12.29
N GLY A 315 -12.99 13.73 12.67
CA GLY A 315 -12.13 14.84 12.27
C GLY A 315 -10.69 14.68 12.78
N LEU A 316 -10.51 14.29 14.04
CA LEU A 316 -9.18 14.00 14.60
C LEU A 316 -8.50 12.83 13.89
N LEU A 317 -9.23 11.76 13.55
CA LEU A 317 -8.70 10.68 12.73
C LEU A 317 -8.28 11.20 11.34
N GLY A 318 -9.08 12.04 10.69
CA GLY A 318 -8.74 12.65 9.41
C GLY A 318 -7.43 13.43 9.47
N CYS A 319 -7.27 14.31 10.47
CA CYS A 319 -6.03 15.06 10.69
C CYS A 319 -4.83 14.15 11.01
N TYR A 320 -5.04 13.09 11.81
CA TYR A 320 -4.01 12.10 12.11
C TYR A 320 -3.53 11.38 10.85
N ILE A 321 -4.46 10.90 10.02
CA ILE A 321 -4.16 10.19 8.76
C ILE A 321 -3.52 11.13 7.73
N MET A 322 -3.93 12.39 7.68
CA MET A 322 -3.28 13.42 6.86
C MET A 322 -1.81 13.60 7.26
N ALA A 323 -1.52 13.76 8.55
CA ALA A 323 -0.15 13.87 9.05
C ALA A 323 0.66 12.59 8.80
N TYR A 324 0.06 11.43 9.02
CA TYR A 324 0.67 10.13 8.73
C TYR A 324 1.07 9.99 7.27
N LEU A 325 0.17 10.29 6.31
CA LEU A 325 0.52 10.22 4.89
C LEU A 325 1.50 11.31 4.47
N GLY A 326 1.44 12.49 5.09
CA GLY A 326 2.48 13.51 4.92
C GLY A 326 3.86 12.97 5.28
N LEU A 327 3.98 12.25 6.40
CA LEU A 327 5.23 11.63 6.84
C LEU A 327 5.64 10.45 5.96
N GLU A 328 4.73 9.49 5.70
CA GLU A 328 4.98 8.32 4.86
C GLU A 328 5.45 8.73 3.46
N CYS A 329 4.77 9.73 2.86
CA CYS A 329 5.13 10.20 1.54
C CYS A 329 6.42 11.03 1.55
N SER A 330 6.64 11.85 2.57
CA SER A 330 7.85 12.68 2.66
C SER A 330 9.07 11.79 2.72
N TYR A 331 9.03 10.81 3.63
CA TYR A 331 10.11 9.86 3.78
C TYR A 331 10.28 8.99 2.52
N GLY A 332 9.21 8.37 2.04
CA GLY A 332 9.28 7.42 0.93
C GLY A 332 9.72 8.01 -0.42
N GLN A 333 9.49 9.31 -0.65
CA GLN A 333 9.84 9.96 -1.93
C GLN A 333 11.14 10.75 -1.87
N MET A 334 11.47 11.38 -0.74
CA MET A 334 12.62 12.27 -0.63
C MET A 334 13.85 11.60 -0.01
N LEU A 335 13.73 10.37 0.50
CA LEU A 335 14.85 9.64 1.11
C LEU A 335 16.03 9.46 0.15
N ALA A 336 15.77 9.12 -1.12
CA ALA A 336 16.83 8.96 -2.11
C ALA A 336 17.54 10.30 -2.37
N THR A 337 16.79 11.38 -2.56
CA THR A 337 17.31 12.75 -2.72
C THR A 337 18.15 13.16 -1.51
N PHE A 338 17.67 12.93 -0.29
CA PHE A 338 18.41 13.22 0.93
C PHE A 338 19.74 12.43 1.02
N ALA A 339 19.73 11.14 0.69
CA ALA A 339 20.94 10.31 0.74
C ALA A 339 22.03 10.80 -0.21
N VAL A 340 21.65 11.32 -1.38
CA VAL A 340 22.58 11.85 -2.40
C VAL A 340 23.03 13.27 -2.07
N GLU A 341 22.12 14.15 -1.66
CA GLU A 341 22.40 15.59 -1.44
C GLU A 341 23.00 15.90 -0.06
N SER A 342 22.81 15.04 0.93
CA SER A 342 23.42 15.21 2.27
C SER A 342 24.94 15.05 2.25
N ASP A 343 25.58 15.37 3.37
CA ASP A 343 27.03 15.22 3.56
C ASP A 343 27.53 13.78 3.37
N LEU A 344 26.64 12.79 3.39
CA LEU A 344 26.95 11.39 3.07
C LEU A 344 27.34 11.17 1.60
N ARG A 345 26.78 11.98 0.68
CA ARG A 345 27.02 11.91 -0.77
C ARG A 345 26.94 10.50 -1.34
N MET A 346 25.89 9.77 -0.98
CA MET A 346 25.69 8.40 -1.45
C MET A 346 25.48 8.38 -2.96
N THR A 347 25.83 7.27 -3.60
CA THR A 347 25.53 7.08 -5.02
C THR A 347 24.02 6.96 -5.24
N LYS A 348 23.53 7.34 -6.44
CA LYS A 348 22.12 7.18 -6.83
C LYS A 348 21.65 5.72 -6.71
N SER A 349 22.52 4.76 -7.00
CA SER A 349 22.28 3.33 -6.80
C SER A 349 22.11 2.95 -5.32
N GLU A 350 23.01 3.40 -4.44
CA GLU A 350 22.88 3.13 -2.99
C GLU A 350 21.61 3.77 -2.41
N ALA A 351 21.26 4.98 -2.87
CA ALA A 351 20.04 5.67 -2.49
C ALA A 351 18.77 4.91 -2.95
N ALA A 352 18.76 4.35 -4.16
CA ALA A 352 17.66 3.50 -4.64
C ALA A 352 17.50 2.21 -3.81
N TYR A 353 18.61 1.55 -3.46
CA TYR A 353 18.57 0.38 -2.58
C TYR A 353 18.13 0.72 -1.15
N LEU A 354 18.51 1.90 -0.63
CA LEU A 354 18.05 2.41 0.66
C LEU A 354 16.54 2.62 0.69
N THR A 355 15.98 3.24 -0.36
CA THR A 355 14.53 3.37 -0.53
C THR A 355 13.83 2.00 -0.64
N SER A 356 14.46 1.04 -1.31
CA SER A 356 13.94 -0.34 -1.36
C SER A 356 13.90 -1.00 0.01
N LEU A 357 14.94 -0.82 0.83
CA LEU A 357 14.99 -1.36 2.19
C LEU A 357 13.83 -0.82 3.02
N TYR A 358 13.59 0.50 2.97
CA TYR A 358 12.46 1.13 3.66
C TYR A 358 11.12 0.49 3.28
N PHE A 359 10.83 0.35 1.97
CA PHE A 359 9.58 -0.26 1.51
C PHE A 359 9.49 -1.76 1.80
N LEU A 360 10.62 -2.47 1.77
CA LEU A 360 10.69 -3.88 2.15
C LEU A 360 10.33 -4.08 3.61
N THR A 361 10.99 -3.38 4.53
CA THR A 361 10.73 -3.51 5.97
C THR A 361 9.32 -3.04 6.30
N PHE A 362 8.82 -2.00 5.65
CA PHE A 362 7.43 -1.56 5.74
C PHE A 362 6.43 -2.65 5.33
N THR A 363 6.67 -3.32 4.20
CA THR A 363 5.81 -4.38 3.67
C THR A 363 5.83 -5.62 4.57
N VAL A 364 7.02 -6.06 4.99
CA VAL A 364 7.20 -7.20 5.90
C VAL A 364 6.58 -6.91 7.27
N ALA A 365 6.80 -5.70 7.81
CA ALA A 365 6.21 -5.27 9.08
C ALA A 365 4.69 -5.16 8.99
N ARG A 366 4.13 -4.80 7.82
CA ARG A 366 2.67 -4.80 7.60
C ARG A 366 2.10 -6.21 7.74
N ILE A 367 2.73 -7.23 7.16
CA ILE A 367 2.34 -8.65 7.36
C ILE A 367 2.46 -9.04 8.84
N GLY A 368 3.58 -8.70 9.48
CA GLY A 368 3.78 -8.95 10.92
C GLY A 368 2.75 -8.26 11.80
N SER A 369 2.32 -7.05 11.45
CA SER A 369 1.32 -6.27 12.17
C SER A 369 -0.07 -6.90 12.12
N VAL A 370 -0.40 -7.61 11.02
CA VAL A 370 -1.63 -8.40 10.95
C VAL A 370 -1.60 -9.51 12.00
N LEU A 371 -0.48 -10.22 12.13
CA LEU A 371 -0.31 -11.24 13.18
C LEU A 371 -0.39 -10.65 14.58
N TRP A 372 0.22 -9.48 14.80
CA TRP A 372 0.16 -8.76 16.06
C TRP A 372 -1.27 -8.26 16.38
N SER A 373 -2.03 -7.81 15.38
CA SER A 373 -3.43 -7.39 15.54
C SER A 373 -4.36 -8.51 16.01
N MET A 374 -3.99 -9.76 15.76
CA MET A 374 -4.69 -10.93 16.30
C MET A 374 -4.36 -11.21 17.77
N LEU A 375 -3.37 -10.55 18.38
CA LEU A 375 -2.95 -10.81 19.76
C LEU A 375 -3.09 -9.60 20.67
N ALA A 376 -2.95 -8.39 20.12
CA ALA A 376 -2.97 -7.13 20.85
C ALA A 376 -4.18 -6.28 20.51
N ARG A 377 -4.56 -5.40 21.46
CA ARG A 377 -5.61 -4.41 21.23
C ARG A 377 -5.12 -3.34 20.25
N PRO A 378 -5.99 -2.80 19.36
CA PRO A 378 -5.62 -1.73 18.42
C PRO A 378 -4.95 -0.52 19.08
N SER A 379 -5.39 -0.14 20.28
CA SER A 379 -4.78 0.95 21.05
C SER A 379 -3.33 0.68 21.44
N CYS A 380 -2.97 -0.57 21.78
CA CYS A 380 -1.59 -0.93 22.09
C CYS A 380 -0.72 -0.82 20.84
N ILE A 381 -1.18 -1.33 19.70
CA ILE A 381 -0.45 -1.28 18.43
C ILE A 381 -0.21 0.17 18.02
N LEU A 382 -1.27 0.99 18.06
CA LEU A 382 -1.20 2.41 17.69
C LEU A 382 -0.18 3.16 18.56
N ILE A 383 -0.25 3.03 19.89
CA ILE A 383 0.67 3.72 20.81
C ILE A 383 2.11 3.23 20.61
N THR A 384 2.33 1.92 20.48
CA THR A 384 3.69 1.39 20.29
C THR A 384 4.31 1.86 18.98
N CYS A 385 3.57 1.81 17.86
CA CYS A 385 4.05 2.31 16.57
C CYS A 385 4.28 3.83 16.59
N GLN A 386 3.42 4.59 17.28
CA GLN A 386 3.57 6.04 17.42
C GLN A 386 4.84 6.40 18.20
N LEU A 387 5.08 5.75 19.35
CA LEU A 387 6.27 5.97 20.16
C LEU A 387 7.54 5.59 19.39
N LEU A 388 7.51 4.45 18.70
CA LEU A 388 8.62 3.99 17.87
C LEU A 388 8.93 5.01 16.75
N THR A 389 7.90 5.55 16.09
CA THR A 389 8.04 6.59 15.07
C THR A 389 8.69 7.84 15.65
N ALA A 390 8.19 8.37 16.78
CA ALA A 390 8.76 9.56 17.40
C ALA A 390 10.26 9.38 17.75
N VAL A 391 10.63 8.21 18.27
CA VAL A 391 12.03 7.88 18.59
C VAL A 391 12.89 7.81 17.33
N ILE A 392 12.48 7.05 16.31
CA ILE A 392 13.27 6.86 15.09
C ILE A 392 13.48 8.18 14.35
N PHE A 393 12.44 9.01 14.20
CA PHE A 393 12.58 10.29 13.51
C PHE A 393 13.39 11.30 14.31
N THR A 394 13.42 11.19 15.65
CA THR A 394 14.36 11.96 16.48
C THR A 394 15.80 11.49 16.24
N LEU A 395 16.04 10.19 16.21
CA LEU A 395 17.36 9.63 15.92
C LEU A 395 17.84 9.95 14.50
N LEU A 396 16.93 10.03 13.52
CA LEU A 396 17.24 10.46 12.15
C LEU A 396 17.72 11.91 12.10
N VAL A 397 17.16 12.80 12.91
CA VAL A 397 17.67 14.18 12.99
C VAL A 397 19.06 14.22 13.62
N VAL A 398 19.36 13.35 14.60
CA VAL A 398 20.65 13.37 15.31
C VAL A 398 21.76 12.66 14.54
N PHE A 399 21.46 11.56 13.87
CA PHE A 399 22.46 10.65 13.27
C PHE A 399 22.30 10.46 11.75
N GLY A 400 21.27 11.07 11.13
CA GLY A 400 20.90 10.80 9.75
C GLY A 400 21.94 11.18 8.71
N ASP A 401 22.73 12.23 8.95
CA ASP A 401 23.85 12.62 8.07
C ASP A 401 25.22 12.07 8.52
N SER A 402 25.31 11.51 9.74
CA SER A 402 26.60 11.30 10.38
C SER A 402 27.33 10.06 9.85
N SER A 403 26.56 9.06 9.40
CA SER A 403 27.10 7.85 8.78
C SER A 403 26.04 7.15 7.94
N ALA A 404 26.43 6.63 6.77
CA ALA A 404 25.55 5.84 5.92
C ALA A 404 24.93 4.67 6.70
N THR A 405 25.69 4.01 7.58
CA THR A 405 25.19 2.90 8.40
C THR A 405 24.03 3.31 9.30
N TRP A 406 24.07 4.51 9.90
CA TRP A 406 22.96 5.04 10.69
C TRP A 406 21.75 5.30 9.82
N LEU A 407 21.94 5.89 8.63
CA LEU A 407 20.84 6.11 7.71
C LEU A 407 20.19 4.80 7.23
N TRP A 408 20.97 3.77 6.88
CA TRP A 408 20.47 2.44 6.51
C TRP A 408 19.64 1.79 7.62
N THR A 409 20.18 1.77 8.85
CA THR A 409 19.52 1.14 9.99
C THR A 409 18.25 1.87 10.40
N LEU A 410 18.29 3.20 10.47
CA LEU A 410 17.13 4.03 10.83
C LEU A 410 16.05 4.02 9.72
N SER A 411 16.43 3.95 8.45
CA SER A 411 15.47 3.81 7.34
C SER A 411 14.74 2.48 7.37
N GLY A 412 15.45 1.38 7.64
CA GLY A 412 14.83 0.08 7.85
C GLY A 412 13.83 0.10 9.02
N LEU A 413 14.22 0.71 10.15
CA LEU A 413 13.35 0.87 11.31
C LEU A 413 12.15 1.79 11.05
N ALA A 414 12.32 2.87 10.28
CA ALA A 414 11.24 3.78 9.90
C ALA A 414 10.14 3.06 9.11
N GLY A 415 10.52 2.13 8.22
CA GLY A 415 9.55 1.27 7.53
C GLY A 415 8.73 0.43 8.52
N VAL A 416 9.38 -0.16 9.52
CA VAL A 416 8.69 -0.95 10.57
C VAL A 416 7.73 -0.07 11.40
N SER A 417 8.14 1.14 11.76
CA SER A 417 7.35 2.00 12.66
C SER A 417 6.08 2.53 12.02
N LEU A 418 6.11 2.82 10.71
CA LEU A 418 4.96 3.38 9.98
C LEU A 418 3.96 2.31 9.49
N ALA A 419 4.40 1.06 9.29
CA ALA A 419 3.65 0.02 8.58
C ALA A 419 2.20 -0.23 9.08
N ALA A 420 1.98 -0.19 10.40
CA ALA A 420 0.72 -0.56 11.03
C ALA A 420 -0.16 0.64 11.41
N ILE A 421 0.37 1.86 11.34
CA ILE A 421 -0.25 3.05 11.92
C ILE A 421 -1.63 3.32 11.32
N PHE A 422 -1.73 3.33 9.99
CA PHE A 422 -2.99 3.59 9.29
C PHE A 422 -4.10 2.61 9.72
N ALA A 423 -3.82 1.31 9.65
CA ALA A 423 -4.78 0.27 9.99
C ALA A 423 -5.14 0.29 11.48
N ALA A 424 -4.17 0.54 12.36
CA ALA A 424 -4.40 0.62 13.80
C ALA A 424 -5.25 1.84 14.19
N ALA A 425 -5.03 3.00 13.56
CA ALA A 425 -5.78 4.23 13.82
C ALA A 425 -7.26 4.10 13.40
N VAL A 426 -7.52 3.53 12.22
CA VAL A 426 -8.90 3.23 11.78
C VAL A 426 -9.55 2.20 12.70
N SER A 427 -8.83 1.11 13.01
CA SER A 427 -9.33 0.05 13.91
C SER A 427 -9.63 0.56 15.31
N TYR A 428 -8.87 1.52 15.82
CA TYR A 428 -9.11 2.17 17.10
C TYR A 428 -10.39 3.03 17.07
N THR A 429 -10.58 3.84 16.03
CA THR A 429 -11.75 4.73 15.91
C THR A 429 -13.06 3.96 15.73
N VAL A 430 -13.05 2.86 14.97
CA VAL A 430 -14.23 1.99 14.76
C VAL A 430 -14.77 1.41 16.08
N GLN A 431 -13.96 1.32 17.14
CA GLN A 431 -14.43 0.89 18.45
C GLN A 431 -15.38 1.89 19.12
N PHE A 432 -15.37 3.16 18.70
CA PHE A 432 -16.13 4.25 19.31
C PHE A 432 -17.14 4.90 18.35
N VAL A 433 -17.01 4.67 17.04
CA VAL A 433 -17.87 5.26 16.01
C VAL A 433 -18.20 4.22 14.95
N VAL A 434 -19.49 4.14 14.58
CA VAL A 434 -19.91 3.40 13.39
C VAL A 434 -19.42 4.16 12.16
N MET A 435 -18.36 3.65 11.53
CA MET A 435 -17.79 4.28 10.33
C MET A 435 -18.70 4.03 9.13
N THR A 436 -19.40 5.06 8.67
CA THR A 436 -20.17 5.03 7.42
C THR A 436 -19.29 5.39 6.23
N ASN A 437 -19.74 5.07 5.01
CA ASN A 437 -19.02 5.39 3.77
C ASN A 437 -18.73 6.89 3.63
N ARG A 438 -19.64 7.76 4.10
CA ARG A 438 -19.45 9.23 4.09
C ARG A 438 -18.36 9.69 5.06
N LEU A 439 -18.19 9.00 6.21
CA LEU A 439 -17.14 9.32 7.17
C LEU A 439 -15.77 8.84 6.68
N MET A 440 -15.72 7.66 6.07
CA MET A 440 -14.50 7.13 5.45
C MET A 440 -14.05 7.97 4.25
N SER A 441 -14.97 8.51 3.45
CA SER A 441 -14.61 9.41 2.35
C SER A 441 -13.98 10.71 2.85
N MET A 442 -14.48 11.30 3.94
CA MET A 442 -13.84 12.47 4.56
C MET A 442 -12.42 12.17 5.06
N VAL A 443 -12.19 11.01 5.70
CA VAL A 443 -10.85 10.58 6.12
C VAL A 443 -9.93 10.38 4.90
N THR A 444 -10.46 9.85 3.80
CA THR A 444 -9.72 9.63 2.56
C THR A 444 -9.32 10.94 1.89
N VAL A 445 -10.20 11.95 1.88
CA VAL A 445 -9.88 13.30 1.38
C VAL A 445 -8.75 13.94 2.21
N ALA A 446 -8.82 13.82 3.55
CA ALA A 446 -7.75 14.30 4.43
C ALA A 446 -6.43 13.56 4.14
N ALA A 447 -6.49 12.25 3.88
CA ALA A 447 -5.35 11.46 3.43
C ALA A 447 -4.70 12.05 2.16
N SER A 448 -5.49 12.37 1.13
CA SER A 448 -4.99 12.94 -0.11
C SER A 448 -4.28 14.29 0.09
N LEU A 449 -4.77 15.14 0.99
CA LEU A 449 -4.10 16.40 1.34
C LEU A 449 -2.71 16.15 1.97
N GLY A 450 -2.58 15.09 2.77
CA GLY A 450 -1.30 14.68 3.36
C GLY A 450 -0.23 14.37 2.29
N THR A 451 -0.62 13.73 1.19
CA THR A 451 0.32 13.36 0.11
C THR A 451 0.97 14.56 -0.59
N MET A 452 0.43 15.77 -0.41
CA MET A 452 0.93 17.00 -1.02
C MET A 452 1.99 17.71 -0.19
N VAL A 453 2.21 17.29 1.07
CA VAL A 453 3.20 17.87 2.01
C VAL A 453 4.65 17.75 1.54
N PRO A 454 5.15 16.60 1.01
CA PRO A 454 6.57 16.42 0.70
C PRO A 454 7.19 17.51 -0.17
N PRO A 455 6.65 17.82 -1.37
CA PRO A 455 7.26 18.83 -2.24
C PRO A 455 7.09 20.27 -1.75
N LEU A 456 6.05 20.57 -0.94
CA LEU A 456 5.79 21.92 -0.45
C LEU A 456 6.72 22.34 0.68
N PHE A 457 7.25 21.37 1.45
CA PHE A 457 8.08 21.65 2.61
C PHE A 457 9.49 21.06 2.51
N VAL A 458 9.65 19.88 1.91
CA VAL A 458 10.97 19.26 1.75
C VAL A 458 11.57 19.69 0.41
N GLY A 459 10.84 19.50 -0.70
CA GLY A 459 11.36 19.75 -2.05
C GLY A 459 11.91 21.17 -2.27
N LEU A 460 11.27 22.19 -1.68
CA LEU A 460 11.70 23.59 -1.82
C LEU A 460 13.05 23.92 -1.16
N PHE A 461 13.47 23.15 -0.16
CA PHE A 461 14.63 23.47 0.68
C PHE A 461 15.71 22.41 0.68
N ILE A 462 15.44 21.19 0.19
CA ILE A 462 16.36 20.05 0.27
C ILE A 462 17.70 20.29 -0.41
N GLU A 463 17.76 21.09 -1.48
CA GLU A 463 19.02 21.44 -2.16
C GLU A 463 19.87 22.45 -1.37
N LYS A 464 19.24 23.32 -0.57
CA LYS A 464 19.93 24.36 0.22
C LYS A 464 20.38 23.85 1.57
N ASP A 465 19.52 23.06 2.21
CA ASP A 465 19.75 22.44 3.50
C ASP A 465 19.09 21.06 3.50
N PRO A 466 19.83 19.99 3.16
CA PRO A 466 19.30 18.62 3.12
C PRO A 466 18.70 18.17 4.45
N MET A 467 19.16 18.70 5.59
CA MET A 467 18.63 18.34 6.91
C MET A 467 17.18 18.77 7.11
N MET A 468 16.67 19.72 6.32
CA MET A 468 15.24 20.09 6.29
C MET A 468 14.33 18.88 6.06
N PHE A 469 14.77 17.88 5.31
CA PHE A 469 14.06 16.61 5.16
C PHE A 469 13.78 15.94 6.51
N THR A 470 14.81 15.78 7.34
CA THR A 470 14.70 15.11 8.65
C THR A 470 13.89 15.95 9.64
N TYR A 471 14.06 17.27 9.62
CA TYR A 471 13.30 18.20 10.47
C TYR A 471 11.80 18.19 10.16
N VAL A 472 11.41 18.24 8.88
CA VAL A 472 10.00 18.18 8.45
C VAL A 472 9.38 16.83 8.83
N CYS A 473 10.13 15.73 8.66
CA CYS A 473 9.67 14.41 9.06
C CYS A 473 9.45 14.32 10.58
N LEU A 474 10.38 14.81 11.40
CA LEU A 474 10.23 14.86 12.85
C LEU A 474 9.05 15.74 13.28
N ALA A 475 8.93 16.95 12.72
CA ALA A 475 7.82 17.85 13.01
C ALA A 475 6.47 17.18 12.72
N THR A 476 6.36 16.50 11.58
CA THR A 476 5.15 15.76 11.20
C THR A 476 4.88 14.58 12.14
N ALA A 477 5.92 13.84 12.58
CA ALA A 477 5.79 12.77 13.57
C ALA A 477 5.31 13.28 14.95
N LEU A 478 5.74 14.47 15.37
CA LEU A 478 5.29 15.12 16.61
C LEU A 478 3.85 15.61 16.50
N ILE A 479 3.47 16.21 15.37
CA ILE A 479 2.08 16.58 15.07
C ILE A 479 1.17 15.34 15.11
N MET A 480 1.62 14.24 14.49
CA MET A 480 0.92 12.96 14.53
C MET A 480 0.76 12.44 15.98
N SER A 481 1.79 12.60 16.82
CA SER A 481 1.73 12.24 18.25
C SER A 481 0.70 13.09 19.02
N ALA A 482 0.62 14.39 18.73
CA ALA A 482 -0.36 15.29 19.33
C ALA A 482 -1.80 14.89 18.95
N PHE A 483 -2.06 14.54 17.68
CA PHE A 483 -3.37 14.04 17.27
C PHE A 483 -3.72 12.68 17.89
N CYS A 484 -2.75 11.76 18.00
CA CYS A 484 -2.96 10.49 18.71
C CYS A 484 -3.35 10.71 20.17
N PHE A 485 -2.69 11.66 20.85
CA PHE A 485 -3.02 12.03 22.23
C PHE A 485 -4.41 12.67 22.33
N ALA A 486 -4.78 13.57 21.41
CA ALA A 486 -6.11 14.17 21.35
C ALA A 486 -7.21 13.11 21.13
N MET A 487 -6.99 12.14 20.25
CA MET A 487 -7.89 11.00 20.05
C MET A 487 -8.06 10.17 21.33
N TYR A 488 -6.97 9.94 22.07
CA TYR A 488 -7.02 9.26 23.37
C TYR A 488 -7.82 10.05 24.41
N LEU A 489 -7.66 11.38 24.48
CA LEU A 489 -8.44 12.22 25.41
C LEU A 489 -9.94 12.19 25.11
N VAL A 490 -10.33 12.25 23.84
CA VAL A 490 -11.75 12.26 23.44
C VAL A 490 -12.44 10.93 23.72
N THR A 491 -11.72 9.82 23.62
CA THR A 491 -12.24 8.46 23.82
C THR A 491 -12.14 7.99 25.28
N ARG A 492 -11.35 8.67 26.12
CA ARG A 492 -11.18 8.33 27.53
C ARG A 492 -12.53 8.31 28.26
N GLY A 493 -12.86 7.16 28.84
CA GLY A 493 -14.10 6.98 29.61
C GLY A 493 -15.35 6.76 28.77
N ARG A 494 -15.25 6.67 27.44
CA ARG A 494 -16.41 6.34 26.58
C ARG A 494 -16.61 4.83 26.45
N PRO A 495 -17.87 4.36 26.40
CA PRO A 495 -18.16 2.96 26.12
C PRO A 495 -17.81 2.59 24.67
N LEU A 496 -17.45 1.32 24.45
CA LEU A 496 -17.16 0.78 23.12
C LEU A 496 -18.48 0.43 22.43
N VAL A 497 -18.66 0.86 21.18
CA VAL A 497 -19.88 0.59 20.38
C VAL A 497 -20.09 -0.91 20.16
N THR A 498 -19.02 -1.71 20.10
CA THR A 498 -19.11 -3.16 19.92
C THR A 498 -19.64 -3.93 21.15
N ALA A 499 -19.82 -3.29 22.31
CA ALA A 499 -20.33 -3.96 23.51
C ALA A 499 -21.85 -4.21 23.47
N ASP A 500 -22.62 -3.34 22.79
CA ASP A 500 -24.09 -3.41 22.80
C ASP A 500 -24.67 -4.51 21.90
N VAL A 501 -23.90 -4.99 20.91
CA VAL A 501 -24.35 -6.06 19.99
C VAL A 501 -24.33 -7.43 20.68
N SER A 502 -23.40 -7.65 21.62
CA SER A 502 -23.32 -8.92 22.36
C SER A 502 -24.33 -9.04 23.50
N GLU A 503 -24.83 -7.93 24.05
CA GLU A 503 -25.85 -7.97 25.11
C GLU A 503 -27.28 -8.06 24.54
N THR A 504 -27.53 -7.56 23.34
CA THR A 504 -28.87 -7.63 22.70
C THR A 504 -29.22 -9.00 22.12
N GLN A 505 -28.24 -9.87 21.81
CA GLN A 505 -28.52 -11.25 21.39
C GLN A 505 -28.56 -12.27 22.54
N GLY A 506 -28.25 -11.87 23.78
CA GLY A 506 -28.26 -12.73 24.95
C GLY A 506 -29.54 -12.68 25.81
N GLY A 507 -30.49 -11.81 25.48
CA GLY A 507 -31.67 -11.51 26.32
C GLY A 507 -32.95 -12.32 26.05
N HIS A 508 -32.93 -13.27 25.11
CA HIS A 508 -34.11 -14.10 24.78
C HIS A 508 -33.79 -15.59 24.73
N VAL A 509 -33.14 -16.11 25.78
CA VAL A 509 -33.32 -17.50 26.21
C VAL A 509 -33.16 -17.52 27.73
N GLY A 510 -34.27 -17.70 28.44
CA GLY A 510 -34.33 -17.77 29.91
C GLY A 510 -35.67 -17.30 30.42
#